data_AF-A0A7Y5SF39-F1
#
_entry.id   AF-A0A7Y5SF39-F1
#
_cell.length_a   1.000
_cell.length_b   1.000
_cell.length_c   1.000
_cell.angle_alpha   90.00
_cell.angle_beta   90.00
_cell.angle_gamma   90.00
#
_symmetry.space_group_name_H-M   'P 1'
#
loop_
_entity.id
_entity.type
_entity.pdbx_description
1 polymer ?
#
loop_
_entity_poly.entity_id
_entity_poly.type
_entity_poly.pdbx_seq_one_letter_code
_entity_poly.pdbx_strand_id
1 'polypeptide(L)'
;MHWQAGITSLAGARRRGMIEAIEQLTSRERQVLALVAVGLSNKEIARELDLSLSRVKDIVCEILNKLQVPNRTVAAAAWAARRPTDRDQLGATEI
;
A
#
# COMPACT_ATOMS: atom_id res chain seq x y z
N MET A 1 -23.95 36.42 -15.00
CA MET A 1 -23.48 36.23 -13.61
C MET A 1 -23.97 34.86 -13.13
N HIS A 2 -23.34 34.27 -12.11
CA HIS A 2 -23.52 32.89 -11.57
C HIS A 2 -22.49 31.87 -12.07
N TRP A 3 -21.61 31.52 -11.13
CA TRP A 3 -20.39 30.72 -11.21
C TRP A 3 -20.64 29.24 -11.47
N GLN A 4 -19.89 28.67 -12.40
CA GLN A 4 -19.46 27.26 -12.35
C GLN A 4 -18.12 27.22 -11.61
N ALA A 5 -18.05 26.57 -10.43
CA ALA A 5 -16.84 25.91 -9.92
C ALA A 5 -17.13 25.23 -8.58
N GLY A 6 -16.66 24.00 -8.41
CA GLY A 6 -16.41 23.47 -7.07
C GLY A 6 -16.82 22.03 -6.80
N ILE A 7 -16.68 21.08 -7.74
CA ILE A 7 -16.55 19.68 -7.31
C ILE A 7 -15.14 19.52 -6.74
N THR A 8 -14.92 19.97 -5.50
CA THR A 8 -13.69 19.70 -4.77
C THR A 8 -13.58 18.18 -4.62
N SER A 9 -12.57 17.60 -5.26
CA SER A 9 -12.37 16.15 -5.34
C SER A 9 -12.20 15.52 -3.94
N LEU A 10 -13.27 14.92 -3.42
CA LEU A 10 -13.24 14.06 -2.23
C LEU A 10 -12.26 12.88 -2.40
N ALA A 11 -12.00 12.48 -3.65
CA ALA A 11 -11.02 11.43 -3.96
C ALA A 11 -9.58 11.81 -3.56
N GLY A 12 -9.22 13.10 -3.66
CA GLY A 12 -7.89 13.59 -3.24
C GLY A 12 -7.69 13.56 -1.73
N ALA A 13 -8.72 13.87 -0.95
CA ALA A 13 -8.68 13.85 0.51
C ALA A 13 -8.54 12.42 1.06
N ARG A 14 -9.32 11.47 0.52
CA ARG A 14 -9.21 10.05 0.91
C ARG A 14 -7.82 9.48 0.58
N ARG A 15 -7.24 9.86 -0.56
CA ARG A 15 -5.89 9.41 -0.95
C ARG A 15 -4.82 9.90 0.03
N ARG A 16 -4.88 11.18 0.45
CA ARG A 16 -3.92 11.74 1.40
C ARG A 16 -3.98 11.04 2.76
N GLY A 17 -5.17 10.80 3.30
CA GLY A 17 -5.32 10.07 4.57
C GLY A 17 -4.78 8.64 4.50
N MET A 18 -4.87 7.97 3.35
CA MET A 18 -4.27 6.66 3.15
C MET A 18 -2.73 6.71 3.09
N ILE A 19 -2.16 7.72 2.42
CA ILE A 19 -0.70 7.90 2.36
C ILE A 19 -0.15 8.15 3.77
N GLU A 20 -0.80 9.01 4.53
CA GLU A 20 -0.43 9.30 5.92
C GLU A 20 -0.47 8.03 6.79
N ALA A 21 -1.52 7.21 6.67
CA ALA A 21 -1.60 5.94 7.40
C ALA A 21 -0.44 4.98 7.06
N ILE A 22 0.03 4.97 5.81
CA ILE A 22 1.20 4.17 5.39
C ILE A 22 2.50 4.77 5.95
N GLU A 23 2.60 6.09 6.06
CA GLU A 23 3.78 6.77 6.64
C GLU A 23 3.92 6.51 8.14
N GLN A 24 2.81 6.31 8.85
CA GLN A 24 2.78 5.95 10.27
C GLN A 24 3.16 4.49 10.56
N LEU A 25 3.28 3.63 9.54
CA LEU A 25 3.78 2.27 9.72
C LEU A 25 5.26 2.27 10.10
N THR A 26 5.68 1.30 10.90
CA THR A 26 7.11 1.12 11.20
C THR A 26 7.88 0.69 9.95
N SER A 27 9.20 0.85 9.94
CA SER A 27 10.03 0.40 8.80
C SER A 27 9.85 -1.08 8.50
N ARG A 28 9.66 -1.92 9.52
CA ARG A 28 9.42 -3.36 9.36
C ARG A 28 8.04 -3.65 8.79
N GLU A 29 7.01 -2.95 9.25
CA GLU A 29 5.65 -3.04 8.71
C GLU A 29 5.60 -2.62 7.25
N ARG A 30 6.30 -1.54 6.87
CA ARG A 30 6.41 -1.11 5.47
C ARG A 30 7.11 -2.13 4.58
N GLN A 31 8.14 -2.81 5.07
CA GLN A 31 8.79 -3.91 4.33
C GLN A 31 7.80 -5.04 4.06
N VAL A 32 7.08 -5.49 5.11
CA VAL A 32 6.05 -6.53 4.96
C VAL A 32 4.95 -6.09 3.99
N LEU A 33 4.45 -4.85 4.13
CA LEU A 33 3.43 -4.31 3.24
C LEU A 33 3.90 -4.21 1.78
N ALA A 34 5.16 -3.85 1.55
CA ALA A 34 5.75 -3.82 0.22
C ALA A 34 5.78 -5.22 -0.42
N LEU A 35 6.16 -6.24 0.35
CA LEU A 35 6.17 -7.63 -0.10
C LEU A 35 4.74 -8.18 -0.32
N VAL A 36 3.79 -7.78 0.52
CA VAL A 36 2.36 -8.09 0.29
C VAL A 36 1.87 -7.46 -1.01
N ALA A 37 2.30 -6.23 -1.33
CA ALA A 37 1.87 -5.51 -2.52
C ALA A 37 2.40 -6.09 -3.83
N VAL A 38 3.57 -6.75 -3.81
CA VAL A 38 4.10 -7.51 -4.96
C VAL A 38 3.49 -8.91 -5.07
N GLY A 39 2.63 -9.31 -4.14
CA GLY A 39 1.86 -10.57 -4.19
C GLY A 39 2.46 -11.74 -3.43
N LEU A 40 3.56 -11.57 -2.68
CA LEU A 40 4.17 -12.67 -1.92
C LEU A 40 3.22 -13.19 -0.84
N SER A 41 3.19 -14.50 -0.62
CA SER A 41 2.49 -15.13 0.50
C SER A 41 3.22 -14.89 1.83
N ASN A 42 2.51 -15.05 2.95
CA ASN A 42 3.13 -14.91 4.28
C ASN A 42 4.31 -15.88 4.49
N LYS A 43 4.31 -17.04 3.82
CA LYS A 43 5.42 -18.01 3.86
C LYS A 43 6.65 -17.50 3.11
N GLU A 44 6.44 -16.86 1.95
CA GLU A 44 7.53 -16.26 1.18
C GLU A 44 8.08 -15.04 1.91
N ILE A 45 7.22 -14.16 2.43
CA ILE A 45 7.63 -13.01 3.25
C ILE A 45 8.45 -13.44 4.47
N ALA A 46 8.05 -14.53 5.12
CA ALA A 46 8.79 -15.10 6.25
C ALA A 46 10.21 -15.52 5.85
N ARG A 47 10.37 -16.11 4.67
CA ARG A 47 11.69 -16.49 4.13
C ARG A 47 12.52 -15.27 3.73
N GLU A 48 11.93 -14.32 3.02
CA GLU A 48 12.61 -13.10 2.55
C GLU A 48 13.11 -12.22 3.70
N LEU A 49 12.36 -12.18 4.80
CA LEU A 49 12.68 -11.31 5.93
C LEU A 49 13.37 -12.05 7.10
N ASP A 50 13.66 -13.34 6.94
CA ASP A 50 14.15 -14.22 8.01
C ASP A 50 13.32 -14.13 9.30
N LEU A 51 12.00 -14.32 9.15
CA LEU A 51 11.02 -14.27 10.23
C LEU A 51 10.23 -15.57 10.33
N SER A 52 9.65 -15.82 11.50
CA SER A 52 8.66 -16.90 11.65
C SER A 52 7.36 -16.55 10.92
N LEU A 53 6.68 -17.57 10.39
CA LEU A 53 5.36 -17.41 9.75
C LEU A 53 4.34 -16.76 10.70
N SER A 54 4.38 -17.10 11.99
CA SER A 54 3.50 -16.48 12.99
C SER A 54 3.76 -14.98 13.09
N ARG A 55 5.04 -14.58 13.19
CA ARG A 55 5.39 -13.17 13.31
C ARG A 55 4.94 -12.36 12.09
N VAL A 56 5.05 -12.93 10.89
CA VAL A 56 4.53 -12.28 9.67
C VAL A 56 3.01 -12.13 9.72
N LYS A 57 2.27 -13.15 10.17
CA LYS A 57 0.81 -13.07 10.32
C LYS A 57 0.43 -11.96 11.32
N ASP A 58 1.13 -11.87 12.43
CA ASP A 58 0.90 -10.83 13.45
C ASP A 58 1.15 -9.43 12.89
N ILE A 59 2.28 -9.24 12.20
CA ILE A 59 2.61 -7.96 11.56
C ILE A 59 1.58 -7.62 10.48
N VAL A 60 1.13 -8.59 9.67
CA VAL A 60 0.07 -8.34 8.67
C VAL A 60 -1.22 -7.90 9.36
N CYS A 61 -1.64 -8.56 10.44
CA CYS A 61 -2.81 -8.13 11.22
C CYS A 61 -2.65 -6.72 11.78
N GLU A 62 -1.49 -6.39 12.36
CA GLU A 62 -1.17 -5.04 12.84
C GLU A 62 -1.25 -4.00 11.73
N ILE A 63 -0.72 -4.29 10.54
CA ILE A 63 -0.80 -3.43 9.35
C ILE A 63 -2.26 -3.22 8.94
N LEU A 64 -3.06 -4.28 8.85
CA LEU A 64 -4.48 -4.18 8.47
C LEU A 64 -5.26 -3.29 9.44
N ASN A 65 -5.00 -3.46 10.74
CA ASN A 65 -5.61 -2.64 11.80
C ASN A 65 -5.17 -1.18 11.72
N LYS A 66 -3.87 -0.92 11.53
CA LYS A 66 -3.33 0.45 11.41
C LYS A 66 -3.84 1.17 10.17
N LEU A 67 -3.97 0.47 9.05
CA LEU A 67 -4.52 1.03 7.81
C LEU A 67 -6.06 1.06 7.79
N GLN A 68 -6.72 0.44 8.78
CA GLN A 68 -8.18 0.26 8.84
C GLN A 68 -8.76 -0.37 7.57
N VAL A 69 -8.04 -1.35 7.00
CA VAL A 69 -8.45 -2.03 5.77
C VAL A 69 -8.90 -3.46 6.06
N PRO A 70 -9.94 -3.96 5.36
CA PRO A 70 -10.55 -5.23 5.70
C PRO A 70 -9.71 -6.44 5.28
N ASN A 71 -8.78 -6.28 4.33
CA ASN A 71 -7.98 -7.37 3.82
C ASN A 71 -6.66 -6.91 3.21
N ARG A 72 -5.76 -7.88 3.04
CA ARG A 72 -4.43 -7.68 2.45
C ARG A 72 -4.45 -7.16 1.02
N THR A 73 -5.51 -7.43 0.26
CA THR A 73 -5.66 -6.93 -1.12
C THR A 73 -5.87 -5.43 -1.13
N VAL A 74 -6.71 -4.91 -0.22
CA VAL A 74 -6.88 -3.46 -0.03
C VAL A 74 -5.59 -2.82 0.50
N ALA A 75 -4.88 -3.49 1.41
CA ALA A 75 -3.56 -3.03 1.87
C ALA A 75 -2.53 -2.95 0.73
N ALA A 76 -2.48 -3.97 -0.13
CA ALA A 76 -1.63 -3.99 -1.33
C ALA A 76 -1.98 -2.85 -2.30
N ALA A 77 -3.27 -2.62 -2.55
CA ALA A 77 -3.74 -1.52 -3.38
C ALA A 77 -3.38 -0.15 -2.78
N ALA A 78 -3.47 0.00 -1.45
CA ALA A 78 -3.05 1.21 -0.75
C ALA A 78 -1.55 1.50 -0.94
N TRP A 79 -0.69 0.47 -0.85
CA TRP A 79 0.73 0.60 -1.13
C TRP A 79 1.02 1.03 -2.57
N ALA A 80 0.30 0.45 -3.53
CA ALA A 80 0.42 0.81 -4.94
C ALA A 80 -0.05 2.25 -5.21
N ALA A 81 -1.11 2.71 -4.54
CA ALA A 81 -1.64 4.07 -4.69
C ALA A 81 -0.72 5.16 -4.13
N ARG A 82 0.24 4.81 -3.26
CA ARG A 82 1.29 5.72 -2.80
C ARG A 82 2.31 6.01 -3.91
N ARG A 83 2.56 5.04 -4.79
CA ARG A 83 3.35 5.28 -5.99
C ARG A 83 2.44 6.01 -6.98
N PRO A 84 2.76 7.24 -7.43
CA PRO A 84 2.23 7.66 -8.72
C PRO A 84 2.61 6.53 -9.67
N THR A 85 1.63 5.97 -10.36
CA THR A 85 1.82 4.86 -11.27
C THR A 85 2.79 5.31 -12.35
N ASP A 86 4.09 5.10 -12.12
CA ASP A 86 5.14 5.10 -13.13
C ASP A 86 4.98 3.79 -13.91
N ARG A 87 3.84 3.66 -14.60
CA ARG A 87 3.65 2.66 -15.66
C ARG A 87 4.14 3.19 -17.01
N ASP A 88 4.66 4.41 -17.05
CA ASP A 88 5.18 5.04 -18.26
C ASP A 88 6.63 4.63 -18.60
N GLN A 89 7.35 3.93 -17.71
CA GLN A 89 8.72 3.45 -18.00
C GLN A 89 8.80 2.02 -18.60
N LEU A 90 7.68 1.35 -18.89
CA LEU A 90 7.67 0.06 -19.61
C LEU A 90 7.28 0.22 -21.09
N GLY A 91 7.90 1.20 -21.76
CA GLY A 91 7.78 1.43 -23.21
C GLY A 91 9.12 1.70 -23.92
N ALA A 92 10.27 1.46 -23.26
CA ALA A 92 11.58 1.78 -23.83
C ALA A 92 12.61 0.67 -23.61
N THR A 93 12.26 -0.58 -23.93
CA THR A 93 13.26 -1.57 -24.35
C THR A 93 12.57 -2.63 -25.20
N GLU A 94 12.32 -2.31 -26.48
CA GLU A 94 12.48 -3.27 -27.57
C GLU A 94 12.69 -2.47 -28.86
N ILE A 95 13.65 -2.96 -29.63
CA ILE A 95 14.40 -2.34 -30.74
C ILE A 95 13.54 -2.21 -32.00
#